data_AF-A0A661LD27-F1
#
_entry.id   AF-A0A661LD27-F1
#
_cell.length_a   1.000
_cell.length_b   1.000
_cell.length_c   1.000
_cell.angle_alpha   90.00
_cell.angle_beta   90.00
_cell.angle_gamma   90.00
#
_symmetry.space_group_name_H-M   'P 1'
#
loop_
_entity.id
_entity.type
_entity.pdbx_description
1 polymer ?
#
loop_
_entity_poly.entity_id
_entity_poly.type
_entity_poly.pdbx_seq_one_letter_code
_entity_poly.pdbx_strand_id
1 'polypeptide(L)' 'YKGALEAGLPIGSGEIESAHRYVTQERLKIAGAWWKEANAQNMLGLRTLRANNKWDQYWESFYKKAA' A
#
# COMPACT_ATOMS: atom_id res chain seq x y z
N TYR A 1 -8.46 0.89 -22.41
CA TYR A 1 -9.70 0.45 -21.73
C TYR A 1 -10.54 -0.55 -22.52
N LYS A 2 -10.80 -0.37 -23.83
CA LYS A 2 -11.64 -1.28 -24.65
C LYS A 2 -11.28 -2.78 -24.50
N GLY A 3 -10.02 -3.17 -24.67
CA GLY A 3 -9.61 -4.57 -24.50
C GLY A 3 -9.73 -5.12 -23.07
N ALA A 4 -9.62 -4.27 -22.04
CA ALA A 4 -9.82 -4.70 -20.64
C ALA A 4 -11.32 -4.91 -20.34
N LEU A 5 -12.19 -4.07 -20.90
CA LEU A 5 -13.64 -4.26 -20.85
C LEU A 5 -14.08 -5.53 -21.59
N GLU A 6 -13.54 -5.76 -22.79
CA GLU A 6 -13.80 -6.96 -23.59
C GLU A 6 -13.33 -8.24 -22.88
N ALA A 7 -12.25 -8.17 -22.10
CA ALA A 7 -11.74 -9.26 -21.29
C ALA A 7 -12.40 -9.38 -19.89
N GLY A 8 -13.36 -8.51 -19.56
CA GLY A 8 -14.03 -8.51 -18.24
C GLY A 8 -13.12 -8.20 -17.06
N LEU A 9 -12.01 -7.50 -17.30
CA LEU A 9 -11.03 -7.18 -16.26
C LEU A 9 -11.52 -6.02 -15.39
N PRO A 10 -11.24 -6.05 -14.07
CA PRO A 10 -11.59 -4.96 -13.18
C PRO A 10 -10.83 -3.70 -13.58
N ILE A 11 -11.56 -2.60 -13.74
CA ILE A 11 -10.99 -1.28 -14.01
C ILE A 11 -11.00 -0.49 -12.70
N GLY A 12 -9.83 -0.04 -12.28
CA GLY A 12 -9.73 0.83 -11.11
C GLY A 12 -10.47 2.14 -11.35
N SER A 13 -11.22 2.62 -10.37
CA SER A 13 -11.71 3.99 -10.40
C SER A 13 -10.54 4.95 -10.30
N GLY A 14 -10.72 6.21 -10.73
CA GLY A 14 -9.71 7.25 -10.57
C GLY A 14 -9.26 7.42 -9.11
N GLU A 15 -10.15 7.15 -8.15
CA GLU A 15 -9.83 7.17 -6.71
C GLU A 15 -8.83 6.08 -6.33
N ILE A 16 -9.00 4.85 -6.84
CA ILE A 16 -8.08 3.74 -6.60
C ILE A 16 -6.71 4.00 -7.25
N GLU A 17 -6.70 4.53 -8.47
CA GLU A 17 -5.46 4.90 -9.16
C GLU A 17 -4.74 6.05 -8.44
N SER A 18 -5.49 7.02 -7.91
CA SER A 18 -4.95 8.09 -7.07
C SER A 18 -4.34 7.53 -5.78
N ALA A 19 -5.02 6.57 -5.14
CA ALA A 19 -4.56 5.88 -3.93
C ALA A 19 -3.24 5.15 -4.13
N HIS A 20 -3.10 4.47 -5.26
CA HIS A 20 -1.85 3.83 -5.59
C HIS A 20 -0.68 4.81 -5.68
N ARG A 21 -0.92 6.06 -6.13
CA ARG A 21 0.12 7.09 -6.21
C ARG A 21 0.61 7.55 -4.84
N TYR A 22 -0.29 7.79 -3.89
CA TYR A 22 0.10 8.32 -2.57
C TYR A 22 0.44 7.23 -1.54
N VAL A 23 -0.24 6.08 -1.52
CA VAL A 23 0.05 5.02 -0.55
C VAL A 23 1.36 4.30 -0.91
N THR A 24 1.46 3.83 -2.15
CA THR A 24 2.52 2.93 -2.61
C THR A 24 3.71 3.70 -3.19
N GLN A 25 3.48 4.52 -4.23
CA GLN A 25 4.58 5.09 -5.02
C GLN A 25 5.42 6.09 -4.23
N GLU A 26 4.79 6.88 -3.35
CA GLU A 26 5.48 7.88 -2.52
C GLU A 26 6.64 7.29 -1.69
N ARG A 27 6.60 6.00 -1.36
CA ARG A 27 7.67 5.33 -0.61
C ARG A 27 8.48 4.32 -1.42
N LEU A 28 7.84 3.56 -2.31
CA LEU A 28 8.46 2.45 -3.02
C LEU A 28 9.03 2.84 -4.39
N LYS A 29 8.62 3.98 -4.94
CA LYS A 29 9.03 4.48 -6.27
C LYS A 29 9.79 5.81 -6.17
N ILE A 30 10.59 5.97 -5.12
CA ILE A 30 11.52 7.10 -4.99
C ILE A 30 12.82 6.78 -5.72
N ALA A 31 13.49 7.82 -6.24
CA ALA A 31 14.78 7.65 -6.91
C ALA A 31 15.79 7.01 -5.95
N GLY A 32 16.50 5.99 -6.43
CA GLY A 32 17.51 5.26 -5.65
C GLY A 32 16.96 4.26 -4.62
N ALA A 33 15.63 4.10 -4.48
CA ALA A 33 15.10 3.03 -3.64
C ALA A 33 15.32 1.66 -4.28
N TRP A 34 15.66 0.71 -3.41
CA TRP A 34 15.70 -0.72 -3.71
C TRP A 34 14.95 -1.48 -2.63
N TRP A 35 14.24 -2.52 -3.02
CA TRP A 35 13.51 -3.38 -2.11
C TRP A 35 13.48 -4.82 -2.63
N LYS A 36 13.44 -5.76 -1.69
CA LYS A 36 13.09 -7.15 -1.97
C LYS A 36 11.58 -7.28 -1.87
N GLU A 37 10.98 -8.16 -2.66
CA GLU A 37 9.54 -8.40 -2.68
C GLU A 37 8.95 -8.64 -1.27
N ALA A 38 9.61 -9.50 -0.48
CA ALA A 38 9.22 -9.78 0.90
C ALA A 38 9.18 -8.52 1.79
N ASN A 39 10.11 -7.58 1.59
CA ASN A 39 10.15 -6.32 2.35
C ASN A 39 9.16 -5.29 1.82
N ALA A 40 8.89 -5.31 0.51
CA ALA A 40 7.91 -4.42 -0.11
C ALA A 40 6.50 -4.69 0.41
N GLN A 41 6.12 -5.97 0.58
CA GLN A 41 4.82 -6.33 1.16
C GLN A 41 4.66 -5.79 2.58
N ASN A 42 5.68 -5.94 3.44
CA ASN A 42 5.65 -5.40 4.79
C ASN A 42 5.56 -3.86 4.79
N MET A 43 6.32 -3.19 3.93
CA MET A 43 6.26 -1.73 3.77
C MET A 43 4.88 -1.26 3.30
N LEU A 44 4.24 -1.97 2.37
CA LEU A 44 2.87 -1.67 1.93
C LEU A 44 1.89 -1.78 3.08
N GLY A 45 1.99 -2.81 3.91
CA GLY A 45 1.17 -2.96 5.12
C GLY A 45 1.28 -1.74 6.05
N LEU A 46 2.50 -1.29 6.32
CA LEU A 46 2.75 -0.09 7.14
C LEU A 46 2.18 1.19 6.51
N ARG A 47 2.32 1.36 5.19
CA ARG A 47 1.77 2.51 4.47
C ARG A 47 0.23 2.52 4.51
N THR A 48 -0.40 1.37 4.33
CA THR A 48 -1.85 1.21 4.42
C THR A 48 -2.37 1.48 5.83
N LEU A 49 -1.69 1.01 6.88
CA LEU A 49 -2.06 1.31 8.27
C LEU A 49 -2.02 2.82 8.54
N ARG A 50 -0.97 3.50 8.07
CA ARG A 50 -0.84 4.95 8.23
C ARG A 50 -1.91 5.71 7.45
N ALA A 51 -2.20 5.33 6.21
CA ALA A 51 -3.26 5.95 5.41
C ALA A 51 -4.66 5.78 6.03
N ASN A 52 -4.87 4.70 6.79
CA ASN A 52 -6.12 4.42 7.49
C ASN A 52 -6.18 4.97 8.94
N ASN A 53 -5.21 5.78 9.37
CA ASN A 53 -5.11 6.29 10.75
C ASN A 53 -5.07 5.19 11.83
N LYS A 54 -4.50 4.02 11.50
CA LYS A 54 -4.36 2.87 12.41
C LYS A 54 -2.94 2.67 12.92
N TRP A 55 -2.09 3.69 12.76
CA TRP A 55 -0.68 3.62 13.11
C TRP A 55 -0.49 3.33 14.61
N ASP A 56 -1.15 4.11 15.47
CA ASP A 56 -0.98 4.00 16.91
C ASP A 56 -1.54 2.67 17.44
N GLN A 57 -2.72 2.25 16.95
CA GLN A 57 -3.33 0.96 17.30
C GLN A 57 -2.41 -0.24 16.98
N TYR A 58 -1.71 -0.19 15.84
CA TYR A 58 -0.76 -1.23 15.46
C TYR A 58 0.39 -1.33 16.48
N TRP A 59 1.03 -0.21 16.83
CA TRP A 59 2.14 -0.20 17.77
C TRP A 59 1.73 -0.55 19.19
N GLU A 60 0.56 -0.06 19.65
CA GLU A 60 -0.01 -0.47 20.93
C GLU A 60 -0.23 -1.99 21.00
N SER A 61 -0.76 -2.60 19.93
CA SER A 61 -0.96 -4.05 19.88
C SER A 61 0.36 -4.83 19.92
N PHE A 62 1.43 -4.26 19.36
CA PHE A 62 2.75 -4.87 19.37
C PHE A 62 3.37 -4.83 20.77
N TYR A 63 3.32 -3.68 21.45
CA TYR A 63 3.80 -3.56 22.83
C TYR A 63 3.06 -4.48 23.79
N LYS A 64 1.73 -4.61 23.66
CA LYS A 64 0.92 -5.54 24.47
C LYS A 64 1.28 -7.01 24.25
N LYS A 65 1.82 -7.39 23.10
CA LYS A 65 2.28 -8.77 22.82
C LYS A 65 3.68 -9.06 23.33
N ALA A 66 4.48 -8.01 23.56
CA ALA A 66 5.86 -8.13 24.04
C ALA A 66 5.97 -8.08 25.57
N ALA A 67 4.92 -7.63 26.25
CA ALA A 67 4.73 -7.71 27.70
C ALA A 67 4.12 -9.06 28.10
#